data_AF-A0A9D6LZJ0-F1
#
_entry.id   AF-A0A9D6LZJ0-F1
#
_cell.length_a   1.000
_cell.length_b   1.000
_cell.length_c   1.000
_cell.angle_alpha   90.00
_cell.angle_beta   90.00
_cell.angle_gamma   90.00
#
_symmetry.space_group_name_H-M   'P 1'
#
loop_
_entity.id
_entity.type
_entity.pdbx_description
1 polymer ?
#
loop_
_entity_poly.entity_id
_entity_poly.type
_entity_poly.pdbx_seq_one_letter_code
_entity_poly.pdbx_strand_id
1 'polypeptide(L)' 'FPGARAEDFLRALAKKETRAAGHYWTRAELKMLARIGPKQMFASLVLLPMRHIQRAVRRRTTNDERQ' A
#
# COMPACT_ATOMS: atom_id res chain seq x y z
N PHE A 1 1.70 11.32 -12.66
CA PHE A 1 0.75 10.32 -13.19
C PHE A 1 -0.66 10.87 -13.03
N PRO A 2 -1.41 11.12 -14.12
CA PRO A 2 -2.71 11.81 -14.09
C PRO A 2 -3.94 10.88 -13.99
N GLY A 3 -3.78 9.59 -13.69
CA GLY A 3 -4.90 8.66 -13.58
C GLY A 3 -5.49 8.61 -12.17
N ALA A 4 -6.77 8.28 -12.06
CA ALA A 4 -7.51 8.23 -10.80
C ALA A 4 -7.56 6.83 -10.17
N ARG A 5 -7.21 5.78 -10.92
CA ARG A 5 -7.32 4.37 -10.50
C ARG A 5 -5.96 3.67 -10.43
N ALA A 6 -5.89 2.61 -9.64
CA ALA A 6 -4.67 1.79 -9.48
C ALA A 6 -4.25 1.11 -10.79
N GLU A 7 -5.20 0.71 -11.63
CA GLU A 7 -4.94 0.07 -12.92
C GLU A 7 -4.26 1.01 -13.92
N ASP A 8 -4.64 2.29 -13.88
CA ASP A 8 -4.07 3.32 -14.73
C ASP A 8 -2.59 3.54 -14.37
N PHE A 9 -2.26 3.43 -13.08
CA PHE A 9 -0.90 3.56 -12.57
C PHE A 9 -0.02 2.41 -13.04
N LEU A 10 -0.53 1.18 -12.99
CA LEU A 10 0.17 -0.01 -13.50
C LEU A 10 0.42 0.08 -15.01
N ARG A 11 -0.56 0.57 -15.78
CA ARG A 11 -0.39 0.81 -17.22
C ARG A 11 0.66 1.88 -17.51
N ALA A 12 0.66 2.98 -16.77
CA ALA A 12 1.65 4.04 -16.94
C ALA A 12 3.07 3.59 -16.57
N LEU A 13 3.22 2.73 -15.55
CA LEU A 13 4.47 2.08 -15.19
C LEU A 13 4.97 1.16 -16.31
N ALA A 14 4.10 0.30 -16.84
CA ALA A 14 4.44 -0.60 -17.93
C ALA A 14 4.91 0.15 -19.19
N LYS A 15 4.32 1.32 -19.46
CA LYS A 15 4.67 2.18 -20.59
C LYS A 15 5.86 3.11 -20.34
N LYS A 16 6.44 3.12 -19.13
CA LYS A 16 7.50 4.08 -18.71
C LYS A 16 7.12 5.56 -18.90
N GLU A 17 5.83 5.85 -18.97
CA GLU A 17 5.27 7.19 -19.17
C GLU A 17 4.96 7.89 -17.85
N THR A 18 5.37 7.30 -16.72
CA THR A 18 5.31 7.92 -15.40
C THR A 18 6.22 9.15 -15.35
N ARG A 19 5.70 10.29 -15.79
CA ARG A 19 6.27 11.59 -15.47
C ARG A 19 6.08 11.83 -13.97
N ALA A 20 7.19 12.04 -13.27
CA ALA A 20 7.21 12.54 -11.91
C ALA A 20 6.73 14.00 -11.92
N ALA A 21 5.44 14.21 -12.17
CA ALA A 21 4.78 15.46 -11.84
C ALA A 21 4.62 15.45 -10.30
N GLY A 22 5.72 15.72 -9.62
CA GLY A 22 5.78 15.93 -8.18
C GLY A 22 5.92 17.41 -7.93
N HIS A 23 4.91 18.03 -7.34
CA HIS A 23 5.07 19.31 -6.68
C HIS A 23 5.89 19.10 -5.40
N TYR A 24 6.81 20.03 -5.11
CA TYR A 24 7.60 19.98 -3.88
C TYR A 24 6.72 20.28 -2.68
N TRP A 25 6.65 19.35 -1.74
CA TRP A 25 5.75 19.52 -0.61
C TRP A 25 6.11 20.75 0.21
N THR A 26 5.10 21.58 0.43
CA THR A 26 5.19 22.72 1.34
C THR A 26 5.23 22.23 2.79
N ARG A 27 5.72 23.08 3.69
CA ARG A 27 5.72 22.77 5.14
C ARG A 27 4.32 22.48 5.68
N ALA A 28 3.28 23.11 5.13
CA ALA A 28 1.90 22.88 5.52
C ALA A 28 1.41 21.48 5.14
N GLU A 29 1.70 21.05 3.91
CA GLU A 29 1.39 19.70 3.42
C GLU A 29 2.15 18.62 4.20
N LEU A 30 3.43 18.86 4.49
CA LEU A 30 4.23 17.99 5.35
C LEU A 30 3.61 17.85 6.75
N LYS A 31 3.13 18.95 7.34
CA LYS A 31 2.47 18.92 8.67
C LYS A 31 1.15 18.15 8.63
N MET A 32 0.37 18.28 7.56
CA MET A 32 -0.84 17.50 7.35
C MET A 32 -0.52 16.01 7.21
N LEU A 33 0.51 15.66 6.44
CA LEU A 33 0.95 14.28 6.28
C LEU A 33 1.53 13.69 7.55
N ALA A 34 2.28 14.44 8.34
CA ALA A 34 2.81 14.00 9.63
C ALA A 34 1.70 13.55 10.60
N ARG A 35 0.49 14.11 10.48
CA ARG A 35 -0.67 13.70 11.27
C ARG A 35 -1.22 12.32 10.87
N ILE A 36 -1.12 11.95 9.59
CA ILE A 36 -1.73 10.74 9.03
C ILE A 36 -0.69 9.62 8.83
N GLY A 37 0.57 10.01 8.63
CA GLY A 37 1.72 9.15 8.33
C GLY A 37 1.89 8.01 9.33
N PRO A 38 1.94 8.26 10.65
CA PRO A 38 2.12 7.20 11.64
C PRO A 38 1.02 6.13 11.55
N LYS A 39 -0.24 6.54 11.37
CA LYS A 39 -1.38 5.61 11.26
C LYS A 39 -1.30 4.78 9.97
N GLN A 40 -0.93 5.40 8.85
CA GLN A 40 -0.77 4.67 7.59
C GLN A 40 0.45 3.74 7.61
N MET A 41 1.58 4.18 8.16
CA MET A 41 2.78 3.34 8.31
C MET A 41 2.51 2.13 9.20
N PHE A 42 1.81 2.31 10.32
CA PHE A 42 1.42 1.19 11.17
C PHE A 42 0.48 0.21 10.44
N ALA A 43 -0.48 0.74 9.66
CA ALA A 43 -1.35 -0.09 8.84
C ALA A 43 -0.59 -0.91 7.80
N SER A 44 0.37 -0.29 7.10
CA SER A 44 1.12 -0.94 6.03
C SER A 44 2.19 -1.90 6.53
N LEU A 45 2.92 -1.53 7.59
CA LEU A 45 4.07 -2.29 8.08
C LEU A 45 3.72 -3.36 9.11
N VAL A 46 2.61 -3.19 9.85
CA VAL A 46 2.26 -4.10 10.95
C VAL A 46 0.95 -4.82 10.67
N LEU A 47 -0.15 -4.09 10.48
CA LEU A 47 -1.49 -4.70 10.40
C LEU A 47 -1.67 -5.57 9.16
N LEU A 48 -1.24 -5.10 7.98
CA LEU A 48 -1.39 -5.86 6.73
C LEU A 48 -0.53 -7.15 6.73
N PRO A 49 0.77 -7.11 7.08
CA PRO A 49 1.57 -8.33 7.20
C PRO A 49 1.02 -9.31 8.23
N MET A 50 0.61 -8.83 9.41
CA MET A 50 0.05 -9.70 10.45
C MET A 50 -1.21 -10.43 9.96
N ARG A 51 -2.13 -9.72 9.29
CA ARG A 51 -3.32 -10.32 8.69
C ARG A 51 -2.97 -11.34 7.61
N HIS A 52 -1.92 -11.10 6.83
CA HIS A 52 -1.46 -12.04 5.83
C HIS A 52 -0.93 -13.34 6.47
N ILE A 53 -0.12 -13.21 7.53
CA ILE A 53 0.39 -14.35 8.30
C ILE A 53 -0.75 -15.15 8.92
N GLN A 54 -1.70 -14.49 9.58
CA GLN A 54 -2.87 -15.16 10.18
C GLN A 54 -3.69 -15.94 9.14
N ARG A 55 -3.89 -15.36 7.95
CA ARG A 55 -4.56 -16.05 6.84
C ARG A 55 -3.76 -17.26 6.36
N ALA A 56 -2.43 -17.16 6.28
CA ALA A 56 -1.57 -18.26 5.87
C ALA A 56 -1.61 -19.41 6.89
N VAL A 57 -1.56 -19.10 8.19
CA VAL A 57 -1.65 -20.10 9.28
C VAL A 57 -3.00 -20.80 9.26
N ARG A 58 -4.10 -20.06 9.17
CA ARG A 58 -5.46 -20.63 9.10
C ARG A 58 -5.67 -21.54 7.87
N ARG A 59 -5.02 -21.22 6.75
CA ARG A 59 -5.03 -22.06 5.55
C ARG A 59 -4.24 -23.36 5.74
N ARG A 60 -3.16 -23.36 6.52
CA ARG A 60 -2.40 -24.59 6.83
C ARG A 60 -3.20 -25.53 7.71
N THR A 61 -3.76 -25.04 8.81
CA THR A 61 -4.53 -25.87 9.75
C THR A 61 -5.75 -26.53 9.09
N THR A 62 -6.45 -25.81 8.21
CA THR A 62 -7.60 -26.37 7.47
C THR A 62 -7.23 -27.36 6.37
N ASN A 63 -5.97 -27.38 5.92
CA ASN A 63 -5.50 -28.37 4.94
C ASN A 63 -5.02 -29.65 5.63
N ASP A 64 -4.47 -29.56 6.83
CA ASP A 64 -4.06 -30.71 7.64
C ASP A 64 -5.27 -31.53 8.14
N GLU A 65 -6.42 -30.89 8.42
CA GLU A 65 -7.67 -31.58 8.80
C GLU A 65 -8.36 -32.34 7.64
N ARG A 66 -7.90 -32.15 6.40
CA ARG A 66 -8.49 -32.75 5.20
C ARG A 66 -7.67 -33.90 4.62
N GLN A 67 -6.49 -34.18 5.18
CA GLN A 67 -5.65 -35.33 4.85
C GLN A 67 -5.87 -36.46 5.86
#